data_AF-A0A1H4UXQ0-F1
#
_entry.id   AF-A0A1H4UXQ0-F1
#
_cell.length_a   1.000
_cell.length_b   1.000
_cell.length_c   1.000
_cell.angle_alpha   90.00
_cell.angle_beta   90.00
_cell.angle_gamma   90.00
#
_symmetry.space_group_name_H-M   'P 1'
#
loop_
_entity.id
_entity.type
_entity.pdbx_description
1 polymer ?
#
loop_
_entity_poly.entity_id
_entity_poly.type
_entity_poly.pdbx_seq_one_letter_code
_entity_poly.pdbx_strand_id
1 'polypeptide(L)'
;MAGNGNSGRPAKPAVVHLVSGNPSKKNAKDLLREVTQPVIPVAAPDMPDWLVEDAAIEWNRVVPDLLKLGLISVLDRQALAQYCEAVSDYRRWTLMIQEKNASLASPGGGDVKTYRTGAKDLSVWRKLRNDAERRADAAGAKFGFSPMARRTLKAPAPQGELFPNEQKQIADKYFN
;
A
#
# COMPACT_ATOMS: atom_id res chain seq x y z
N MET A 1 19.46 -21.72 -23.57
CA MET A 1 19.19 -21.41 -22.15
C MET A 1 18.63 -20.00 -22.07
N ALA A 2 17.31 -19.82 -22.10
CA ALA A 2 16.68 -18.51 -21.98
C ALA A 2 16.77 -18.06 -20.51
N GLY A 3 17.52 -17.00 -20.22
CA GLY A 3 17.58 -16.42 -18.89
C GLY A 3 16.20 -15.90 -18.50
N ASN A 4 15.71 -16.32 -17.32
CA ASN A 4 14.49 -15.80 -16.73
C ASN A 4 14.54 -14.27 -16.71
N GLY A 5 13.68 -13.60 -17.46
CA GLY A 5 13.58 -12.13 -17.56
C GLY A 5 13.19 -11.42 -16.25
N ASN A 6 13.27 -12.13 -15.12
CA ASN A 6 12.86 -11.69 -13.79
C ASN A 6 14.04 -11.54 -12.80
N SER A 7 15.29 -11.68 -13.27
CA SER A 7 16.50 -11.56 -12.42
C SER A 7 17.23 -10.20 -12.57
N GLY A 8 16.70 -9.29 -13.39
CA GLY A 8 17.25 -7.94 -13.56
C GLY A 8 16.69 -6.96 -12.53
N ARG A 9 17.51 -5.97 -12.15
CA ARG A 9 17.00 -4.78 -11.42
C ARG A 9 15.81 -4.22 -12.19
N PRO A 10 14.66 -3.92 -11.55
CA PRO A 10 13.50 -3.40 -12.23
C PRO A 10 13.88 -2.18 -13.07
N ALA A 11 13.36 -2.13 -14.30
CA ALA A 11 13.67 -1.08 -15.25
C ALA A 11 13.37 0.29 -14.62
N LYS A 12 14.31 1.25 -14.78
CA LYS A 12 14.11 2.60 -14.28
C LYS A 12 12.86 3.22 -14.96
N PRO A 13 12.02 3.94 -14.21
CA PRO A 13 10.86 4.65 -14.74
C PRO A 13 11.21 5.67 -15.82
N ALA A 14 10.25 5.96 -16.72
CA ALA A 14 10.46 6.98 -17.74
C ALA A 14 10.79 8.36 -17.17
N VAL A 15 10.12 8.77 -16.09
CA VAL A 15 10.42 9.99 -15.33
C VAL A 15 11.89 10.01 -14.85
N VAL A 16 12.40 8.89 -14.33
CA VAL A 16 13.79 8.80 -13.87
C VAL A 16 14.76 8.92 -15.05
N HIS A 17 14.46 8.32 -16.20
CA HIS A 17 15.26 8.54 -17.40
C HIS A 17 15.25 10.00 -17.84
N LEU A 18 14.08 10.66 -17.87
CA LEU A 18 13.99 12.07 -18.27
C LEU A 18 14.75 13.01 -17.32
N VAL A 19 14.62 12.81 -16.00
CA VAL A 19 15.28 13.66 -14.98
C VAL A 19 16.79 13.41 -14.88
N SER A 20 17.25 12.17 -15.06
CA SER A 20 18.68 11.82 -14.96
C SER A 20 19.49 12.02 -16.25
N GLY A 21 18.95 12.74 -17.23
CA GLY A 21 19.62 12.96 -18.53
C GLY A 21 19.63 11.73 -19.45
N ASN A 22 18.75 10.77 -19.19
CA ASN A 22 18.52 9.56 -19.97
C ASN A 22 19.79 8.73 -20.24
N PRO A 23 20.49 8.25 -19.20
CA PRO A 23 21.73 7.48 -19.36
C PRO A 23 21.52 6.15 -20.08
N SER A 24 20.28 5.67 -20.16
CA SER A 24 19.90 4.46 -20.88
C SER A 24 19.58 4.70 -22.36
N LYS A 25 19.74 5.95 -22.85
CA LYS A 25 19.57 6.34 -24.26
C LYS A 25 18.23 5.88 -24.87
N LYS A 26 17.17 5.81 -24.05
CA LYS A 26 15.82 5.47 -24.53
C LYS A 26 15.25 6.62 -25.38
N ASN A 27 14.29 6.35 -26.25
CA ASN A 27 13.68 7.41 -27.05
C ASN A 27 12.94 8.42 -26.16
N ALA A 28 13.32 9.69 -26.22
CA ALA A 28 12.75 10.74 -25.38
C ALA A 28 11.25 10.96 -25.63
N LYS A 29 10.77 10.79 -26.87
CA LYS A 29 9.34 10.91 -27.19
C LYS A 29 8.53 9.77 -26.58
N ASP A 30 9.08 8.55 -26.60
CA ASP A 30 8.42 7.39 -25.99
C ASP A 30 8.40 7.52 -24.46
N LEU A 31 9.49 8.00 -23.86
CA LEU A 31 9.54 8.34 -22.43
C LEU A 31 8.53 9.42 -22.06
N LEU A 32 8.43 10.49 -22.85
CA LEU A 32 7.44 11.56 -22.64
C LEU A 32 6.00 11.04 -22.80
N ARG A 33 5.75 10.15 -23.76
CA ARG A 33 4.44 9.53 -23.97
C ARG A 33 4.05 8.61 -22.81
N GLU A 34 4.98 7.80 -22.29
CA GLU A 34 4.75 6.96 -21.11
C GLU A 34 4.34 7.80 -19.89
N VAL A 35 4.85 9.04 -19.78
CA VAL A 35 4.55 9.94 -18.67
C VAL A 35 3.26 10.75 -18.90
N THR A 36 3.03 11.23 -20.12
CA THR A 36 1.92 12.15 -20.43
C THR A 36 0.64 11.45 -20.88
N GLN A 37 0.72 10.18 -21.29
CA GLN A 37 -0.41 9.38 -21.76
C GLN A 37 -0.30 7.96 -21.19
N PRO A 38 -0.61 7.76 -19.89
CA PRO A 38 -0.65 6.43 -19.32
C PRO A 38 -1.68 5.57 -20.07
N VAL A 39 -1.33 4.31 -20.32
CA VAL A 39 -2.18 3.35 -21.06
C VAL A 39 -3.53 3.14 -20.35
N ILE A 40 -3.53 3.26 -19.03
CA ILE A 40 -4.72 3.16 -18.18
C ILE A 40 -4.95 4.54 -17.55
N PRO A 41 -6.12 5.16 -17.76
CA PRO A 41 -6.44 6.44 -17.14
C PRO A 41 -6.41 6.36 -15.61
N VAL A 42 -5.88 7.42 -15.00
CA VAL A 42 -5.98 7.63 -13.55
C VAL A 42 -7.45 7.90 -13.21
N ALA A 43 -8.01 7.10 -12.32
CA ALA A 43 -9.40 7.22 -11.89
C ALA A 43 -9.61 6.51 -10.55
N ALA A 44 -10.47 7.06 -9.71
CA ALA A 44 -10.84 6.39 -8.45
C ALA A 44 -11.81 5.24 -8.77
N PRO A 45 -11.57 4.02 -8.25
CA PRO A 45 -12.57 2.97 -8.29
C PRO A 45 -13.71 3.28 -7.32
N ASP A 46 -14.90 2.73 -7.60
CA ASP A 46 -16.02 2.78 -6.67
C ASP A 46 -15.74 1.91 -5.44
N MET A 47 -16.00 2.47 -4.26
CA MET A 47 -15.88 1.76 -3.00
C MET A 47 -16.80 0.52 -2.99
N PRO A 48 -16.31 -0.66 -2.63
CA PRO A 48 -17.17 -1.81 -2.45
C PRO A 48 -18.18 -1.63 -1.33
N ASP A 49 -19.40 -2.07 -1.60
CA ASP A 49 -20.56 -2.05 -0.68
C ASP A 49 -20.40 -3.01 0.51
N TRP A 50 -19.55 -4.03 0.36
CA TRP A 50 -19.27 -5.01 1.40
C TRP A 50 -18.16 -4.61 2.38
N LEU A 51 -17.51 -3.45 2.21
CA LEU A 51 -16.50 -2.99 3.15
C LEU A 51 -17.12 -2.71 4.51
N VAL A 52 -16.48 -3.22 5.57
CA VAL A 52 -16.85 -2.86 6.95
C VAL A 52 -16.50 -1.39 7.23
N GLU A 53 -17.15 -0.78 8.22
CA GLU A 53 -17.02 0.65 8.55
C GLU A 53 -15.56 1.11 8.70
N ASP A 54 -14.76 0.38 9.48
CA ASP A 54 -13.34 0.68 9.68
C ASP A 54 -12.52 0.59 8.36
N ALA A 55 -12.87 -0.33 7.46
CA ALA A 55 -12.22 -0.46 6.16
C ALA A 55 -12.64 0.68 5.22
N ALA A 56 -13.92 1.09 5.26
CA ALA A 56 -14.41 2.25 4.51
C ALA A 56 -13.75 3.55 4.96
N ILE A 57 -13.47 3.72 6.25
CA ILE A 57 -12.69 4.86 6.77
C ILE A 57 -11.30 4.89 6.13
N GLU A 58 -10.61 3.75 6.09
CA GLU A 58 -9.28 3.66 5.47
C GLU A 58 -9.33 3.93 3.96
N TRP A 59 -10.34 3.39 3.26
CA TRP A 59 -10.58 3.68 1.85
C TRP A 59 -10.69 5.17 1.58
N ASN A 60 -11.55 5.86 2.33
CA ASN A 60 -11.76 7.30 2.22
C ASN A 60 -10.50 8.11 2.57
N ARG A 61 -9.63 7.56 3.41
CA ARG A 61 -8.35 8.18 3.76
C ARG A 61 -7.33 8.09 2.63
N VAL A 62 -7.22 6.94 1.96
CA VAL A 62 -6.12 6.69 1.00
C VAL A 62 -6.47 7.00 -0.46
N VAL A 63 -7.71 6.78 -0.89
CA VAL A 63 -8.11 6.94 -2.29
C VAL A 63 -7.91 8.36 -2.82
N PRO A 64 -8.29 9.44 -2.10
CA PRO A 64 -8.07 10.80 -2.59
C PRO A 64 -6.59 11.12 -2.81
N ASP A 65 -5.73 10.65 -1.91
CA ASP A 65 -4.29 10.89 -1.99
C ASP A 65 -3.66 10.08 -3.14
N LEU A 66 -4.05 8.81 -3.29
CA LEU A 66 -3.60 7.97 -4.41
C LEU A 66 -4.06 8.52 -5.77
N LEU A 67 -5.26 9.09 -5.84
CA LEU A 67 -5.78 9.71 -7.06
C LEU A 67 -4.98 10.96 -7.43
N LYS A 68 -4.72 11.85 -6.47
CA LYS A 68 -3.91 13.06 -6.67
C LYS A 68 -2.47 12.75 -7.11
N LEU A 69 -1.94 11.61 -6.66
CA LEU A 69 -0.62 11.10 -7.04
C LEU A 69 -0.63 10.32 -8.36
N GLY A 70 -1.79 10.07 -8.96
CA GLY A 70 -1.91 9.30 -10.20
C GLY A 70 -1.54 7.82 -10.06
N LEU A 71 -1.72 7.24 -8.87
CA LEU A 71 -1.27 5.88 -8.53
C LEU A 71 -2.37 4.80 -8.63
N ILE A 72 -3.61 5.19 -8.94
CA ILE A 72 -4.75 4.27 -9.02
C ILE A 72 -5.61 4.50 -10.27
N SER A 73 -6.27 3.43 -10.66
CA SER A 73 -7.27 3.34 -11.71
C SER A 73 -8.49 2.56 -11.22
N VAL A 74 -9.54 2.51 -12.04
CA VAL A 74 -10.74 1.69 -11.77
C VAL A 74 -10.44 0.20 -11.58
N LEU A 75 -9.31 -0.30 -12.14
CA LEU A 75 -8.92 -1.71 -12.04
C LEU A 75 -8.39 -2.08 -10.65
N ASP A 76 -7.98 -1.09 -9.86
CA ASP A 76 -7.31 -1.31 -8.57
C ASP A 76 -8.31 -1.58 -7.43
N ARG A 77 -9.62 -1.56 -7.71
CA ARG A 77 -10.71 -1.69 -6.74
C ARG A 77 -10.49 -2.84 -5.75
N GLN A 78 -10.23 -4.05 -6.26
CA GLN A 78 -10.09 -5.23 -5.42
C GLN A 78 -8.82 -5.19 -4.56
N ALA A 79 -7.71 -4.70 -5.12
CA ALA A 79 -6.44 -4.61 -4.40
C ALA A 79 -6.50 -3.55 -3.29
N LEU A 80 -7.15 -2.42 -3.53
CA LEU A 80 -7.41 -1.40 -2.51
C LEU A 80 -8.33 -1.92 -1.41
N ALA A 81 -9.39 -2.66 -1.78
CA ALA A 81 -10.34 -3.19 -0.82
C ALA A 81 -9.67 -4.20 0.12
N GLN A 82 -8.85 -5.10 -0.44
CA GLN A 82 -8.04 -6.05 0.35
C GLN A 82 -7.08 -5.35 1.32
N TYR A 83 -6.47 -4.23 0.91
CA TYR A 83 -5.64 -3.43 1.80
C TYR A 83 -6.46 -2.84 2.96
N CYS A 84 -7.59 -2.20 2.65
CA CYS A 84 -8.44 -1.54 3.64
C CYS A 84 -8.99 -2.53 4.67
N GLU A 85 -9.47 -3.71 4.21
CA GLU A 85 -9.90 -4.80 5.09
C GLU A 85 -8.77 -5.31 5.99
N ALA A 86 -7.56 -5.47 5.46
CA ALA A 86 -6.41 -5.92 6.25
C ALA A 86 -6.02 -4.90 7.33
N VAL A 87 -6.09 -3.60 7.04
CA VAL A 87 -5.88 -2.53 8.03
C VAL A 87 -6.98 -2.55 9.10
N SER A 88 -8.24 -2.72 8.70
CA SER A 88 -9.37 -2.86 9.62
C SER A 88 -9.20 -4.06 10.55
N ASP A 89 -8.89 -5.23 10.01
CA ASP A 89 -8.61 -6.44 10.79
C ASP A 89 -7.46 -6.23 11.78
N TYR A 90 -6.36 -5.63 11.33
CA TYR A 90 -5.22 -5.36 12.19
C TYR A 90 -5.60 -4.49 13.38
N ARG A 91 -6.38 -3.42 13.16
CA ARG A 91 -6.91 -2.57 14.22
C ARG A 91 -7.81 -3.37 15.17
N ARG A 92 -8.80 -4.09 14.63
CA ARG A 92 -9.74 -4.92 15.39
C ARG A 92 -9.02 -5.89 16.32
N TRP A 93 -8.07 -6.66 15.80
CA TRP A 93 -7.36 -7.66 16.61
C TRP A 93 -6.38 -7.01 17.59
N THR A 94 -5.81 -5.85 17.25
CA THR A 94 -4.98 -5.08 18.20
C THR A 94 -5.80 -4.62 19.41
N LEU A 95 -6.98 -4.05 19.19
CA LEU A 95 -7.86 -3.60 20.27
C LEU A 95 -8.37 -4.79 21.10
N MET A 96 -8.76 -5.89 20.46
CA MET A 96 -9.16 -7.12 21.15
C MET A 96 -8.05 -7.64 22.07
N ILE A 97 -6.80 -7.66 21.60
CA ILE A 97 -5.65 -8.07 22.40
C ILE A 97 -5.46 -7.17 23.62
N GLN A 98 -5.55 -5.84 23.43
CA GLN A 98 -5.42 -4.87 24.52
C GLN A 98 -6.51 -5.07 25.58
N GLU A 99 -7.76 -5.24 25.15
CA GLU A 99 -8.90 -5.50 26.04
C GLU A 99 -8.68 -6.79 26.84
N LYS A 100 -8.25 -7.88 26.19
CA LYS A 100 -7.97 -9.16 26.87
C LYS A 100 -6.80 -9.06 27.83
N ASN A 101 -5.75 -8.32 27.48
CA ASN A 101 -4.63 -8.08 28.38
C ASN A 101 -5.03 -7.25 29.61
N ALA A 102 -5.99 -6.34 29.47
CA ALA A 102 -6.53 -5.56 30.60
C ALA A 102 -7.49 -6.38 31.48
N SER A 103 -8.25 -7.31 30.88
CA SER A 103 -9.31 -8.04 31.57
C SER A 103 -8.85 -9.35 32.21
N LEU A 104 -7.77 -9.96 31.72
CA LEU A 104 -7.29 -11.25 32.20
C LEU A 104 -6.32 -11.07 33.38
N ALA A 105 -6.48 -11.92 34.40
CA ALA A 105 -5.57 -11.95 35.55
C ALA A 105 -4.14 -12.37 35.18
N SER A 106 -3.94 -13.01 34.02
CA SER A 106 -2.62 -13.41 33.53
C SER A 106 -2.05 -12.31 32.62
N PRO A 107 -0.91 -11.70 32.98
CA PRO A 107 -0.24 -10.71 32.13
C PRO A 107 0.06 -11.29 30.74
N GLY A 108 -0.40 -10.60 29.69
CA GLY A 108 -0.21 -11.03 28.30
C GLY A 108 -1.17 -12.11 27.81
N GLY A 109 -2.27 -12.41 28.52
CA GLY A 109 -3.23 -13.44 28.13
C GLY A 109 -3.97 -13.17 26.81
N GLY A 110 -4.00 -11.93 26.33
CA GLY A 110 -4.45 -11.56 24.99
C GLY A 110 -3.44 -11.96 23.90
N ASP A 111 -2.16 -12.07 24.24
CA ASP A 111 -1.06 -12.37 23.32
C ASP A 111 -0.70 -13.86 23.29
N VAL A 112 -0.74 -14.50 24.45
CA VAL A 112 -0.28 -15.88 24.67
C VAL A 112 -1.42 -16.73 25.22
N LYS A 113 -1.67 -17.86 24.57
CA LYS A 113 -2.56 -18.91 25.07
C LYS A 113 -1.74 -19.94 25.83
N THR A 114 -2.11 -20.18 27.09
CA THR A 114 -1.55 -21.26 27.91
C THR A 114 -2.54 -22.44 27.93
N TYR A 115 -2.09 -23.63 27.56
CA TYR A 115 -2.90 -24.85 27.58
C TYR A 115 -2.92 -25.47 28.98
N ARG A 116 -3.86 -26.38 29.23
CA ARG A 116 -3.96 -27.12 30.52
C ARG A 116 -2.69 -27.91 30.86
N THR A 117 -1.91 -28.29 29.86
CA THR A 117 -0.60 -28.96 29.99
C THR A 117 0.54 -28.02 30.39
N GLY A 118 0.30 -26.71 30.46
CA GLY A 118 1.33 -25.68 30.72
C GLY A 118 2.06 -25.19 29.46
N ALA A 119 1.83 -25.81 28.30
CA ALA A 119 2.40 -25.35 27.03
C ALA A 119 1.88 -23.94 26.68
N LYS A 120 2.74 -23.13 26.04
CA LYS A 120 2.42 -21.75 25.62
C LYS A 120 2.53 -21.63 24.11
N ASP A 121 1.56 -20.94 23.50
CA ASP A 121 1.52 -20.63 22.08
C ASP A 121 0.93 -19.22 21.89
N LEU A 122 1.09 -18.64 20.71
CA LEU A 122 0.41 -17.40 20.36
C LEU A 122 -1.12 -17.59 20.45
N SER A 123 -1.79 -16.59 21.00
CA SER A 123 -3.25 -16.54 21.00
C SER A 123 -3.78 -16.50 19.56
N VAL A 124 -5.04 -16.92 19.37
CA VAL A 124 -5.71 -16.84 18.07
C VAL A 124 -5.76 -15.38 17.59
N TRP A 125 -6.02 -14.44 18.49
CA TRP A 125 -6.06 -13.01 18.20
C TRP A 125 -4.71 -12.50 17.69
N ARG A 126 -3.61 -12.91 18.33
CA ARG A 126 -2.26 -12.54 17.91
C ARG A 126 -1.92 -13.15 16.55
N LYS A 127 -2.31 -14.40 16.29
CA LYS A 127 -2.13 -15.04 14.97
C LYS A 127 -2.91 -14.30 13.88
N LEU A 128 -4.17 -13.94 14.13
CA LEU A 128 -5.02 -13.18 13.20
C LEU A 128 -4.48 -11.76 12.94
N ARG A 129 -4.00 -11.07 13.99
CA ARG A 129 -3.35 -9.77 13.86
C ARG A 129 -2.10 -9.83 12.98
N ASN A 130 -1.23 -10.82 13.21
CA ASN A 130 0.00 -11.01 12.43
C ASN A 130 -0.32 -11.36 10.96
N ASP A 131 -1.41 -12.07 10.72
CA ASP A 131 -1.89 -12.33 9.37
C ASP A 131 -2.40 -11.06 8.67
N ALA A 132 -3.20 -10.26 9.38
CA ALA A 132 -3.68 -8.97 8.90
C ALA A 132 -2.53 -8.02 8.55
N GLU A 133 -1.51 -7.94 9.40
CA GLU A 133 -0.27 -7.18 9.14
C GLU A 133 0.38 -7.62 7.83
N ARG A 134 0.59 -8.93 7.63
CA ARG A 134 1.20 -9.48 6.42
C ARG A 134 0.38 -9.20 5.16
N ARG A 135 -0.95 -9.29 5.26
CA ARG A 135 -1.87 -8.94 4.16
C ARG A 135 -1.82 -7.45 3.84
N ALA A 136 -1.82 -6.59 4.85
CA ALA A 136 -1.73 -5.14 4.70
C ALA A 136 -0.41 -4.73 4.03
N ASP A 137 0.72 -5.31 4.46
CA ASP A 137 2.02 -5.06 3.85
C ASP A 137 2.06 -5.49 2.38
N ALA A 138 1.58 -6.70 2.08
CA ALA A 138 1.59 -7.24 0.73
C ALA A 138 0.66 -6.46 -0.23
N ALA A 139 -0.53 -6.08 0.22
CA ALA A 139 -1.47 -5.28 -0.57
C ALA A 139 -0.99 -3.82 -0.69
N GLY A 140 -0.57 -3.21 0.42
CA GLY A 140 -0.11 -1.82 0.48
C GLY A 140 1.19 -1.56 -0.28
N ALA A 141 2.06 -2.56 -0.43
CA ALA A 141 3.24 -2.47 -1.28
C ALA A 141 2.90 -2.17 -2.76
N LYS A 142 1.72 -2.58 -3.25
CA LYS A 142 1.28 -2.30 -4.63
C LYS A 142 1.03 -0.79 -4.85
N PHE A 143 0.69 -0.08 -3.78
CA PHE A 143 0.37 1.34 -3.77
C PHE A 143 1.47 2.21 -3.17
N GLY A 144 2.61 1.62 -2.80
CA GLY A 144 3.74 2.35 -2.25
C GLY A 144 3.63 2.76 -0.79
N PHE A 145 2.83 2.06 0.01
CA PHE A 145 2.70 2.44 1.42
C PHE A 145 3.91 2.07 2.28
N SER A 146 4.79 1.19 1.81
CA SER A 146 6.07 0.89 2.47
C SER A 146 7.24 1.68 1.87
N PRO A 147 8.23 2.13 2.67
CA PRO A 147 9.41 2.85 2.17
C PRO A 147 10.14 2.12 1.03
N MET A 148 10.16 0.79 1.06
CA MET A 148 10.76 -0.02 0.00
C MET A 148 9.97 0.07 -1.32
N ALA A 149 8.64 -0.06 -1.25
CA ALA A 149 7.78 -0.01 -2.43
C ALA A 149 7.78 1.38 -3.10
N ARG A 150 7.95 2.44 -2.32
CA ARG A 150 8.08 3.82 -2.83
C ARG A 150 9.24 3.98 -3.82
N ARG A 151 10.35 3.28 -3.58
CA ARG A 151 11.55 3.35 -4.45
C ARG A 151 11.27 2.87 -5.88
N THR A 152 10.26 2.02 -6.06
CA THR A 152 9.87 1.45 -7.34
C THR A 152 8.67 2.13 -7.98
N LEU A 153 7.96 3.00 -7.25
CA LEU A 153 6.78 3.67 -7.78
C LEU A 153 7.12 4.76 -8.79
N LYS A 154 6.26 4.85 -9.80
CA LYS A 154 6.29 5.86 -10.85
C LYS A 154 5.13 6.83 -10.60
N ALA A 155 5.33 7.89 -9.83
CA ALA A 155 4.37 8.99 -9.88
C ALA A 155 4.54 9.70 -11.24
N PRO A 156 3.47 9.87 -12.05
CA PRO A 156 3.57 10.68 -13.25
C PRO A 156 4.03 12.09 -12.88
N ALA A 157 4.89 12.66 -13.71
CA ALA A 157 5.32 14.04 -13.51
C ALA A 157 4.09 14.95 -13.59
N PRO A 158 3.99 15.99 -12.73
CA PRO A 158 2.84 16.89 -12.75
C PRO A 158 2.71 17.49 -14.15
N GLN A 159 1.59 17.19 -14.82
CA GLN A 159 1.17 17.87 -16.04
C GLN A 159 1.05 19.34 -15.66
N GLY A 160 1.85 20.21 -16.28
CA GLY A 160 1.98 21.59 -15.85
C GLY A 160 0.63 22.32 -15.85
N GLU A 161 0.07 22.56 -14.66
CA GLU A 161 -0.81 23.70 -14.33
C GLU A 161 -1.03 23.85 -12.81
N LEU A 162 -0.67 25.05 -12.32
CA LEU A 162 -1.24 25.86 -11.22
C LEU A 162 -1.42 25.36 -9.77
N PHE A 163 -1.06 24.13 -9.37
CA PHE A 163 -0.99 23.79 -7.93
C PHE A 163 0.28 23.02 -7.53
N PRO A 164 1.45 23.70 -7.42
CA PRO A 164 2.72 23.06 -7.08
C PRO A 164 2.82 22.53 -5.63
N ASN A 165 1.91 22.92 -4.74
CA ASN A 165 2.05 22.67 -3.30
C ASN A 165 1.30 21.41 -2.81
N GLU A 166 0.10 21.10 -3.30
CA GLU A 166 -0.68 19.99 -2.72
C GLU A 166 -0.08 18.62 -3.02
N GLN A 167 0.30 18.35 -4.28
CA GLN A 167 0.91 17.08 -4.65
C GLN A 167 2.24 16.85 -3.93
N LYS A 168 3.03 17.91 -3.75
CA LYS A 168 4.28 17.84 -3.00
C LYS A 168 4.02 17.56 -1.51
N GLN A 169 3.06 18.24 -0.89
CA GLN A 169 2.68 18.00 0.50
C GLN A 169 2.15 16.58 0.74
N ILE A 170 1.34 16.05 -0.19
CA ILE A 170 0.85 14.67 -0.12
C ILE A 170 2.00 13.68 -0.34
N ALA A 171 2.90 13.97 -1.28
CA ALA A 171 4.10 13.19 -1.47
C ALA A 171 4.97 13.19 -0.20
N ASP A 172 5.13 14.33 0.48
CA ASP A 172 5.88 14.38 1.74
C ASP A 172 5.16 13.63 2.88
N LYS A 173 3.82 13.70 2.94
CA LYS A 173 2.99 13.01 3.95
C LYS A 173 3.20 11.50 3.94
N TYR A 174 3.37 10.92 2.76
CA TYR A 174 3.53 9.48 2.65
C TYR A 174 5.01 9.11 2.40
N PHE A 175 5.74 9.82 1.54
CA PHE A 175 6.96 9.32 0.88
C PHE A 175 8.30 9.82 1.43
N ASN A 176 8.34 10.66 2.46
CA ASN A 176 9.58 10.99 3.19
C ASN A 176 9.88 9.99 4.32
#